data_AF-A0A925KPD8-F1
#
_entry.id   AF-A0A925KPD8-F1
#
_cell.length_a   1.000
_cell.length_b   1.000
_cell.length_c   1.000
_cell.angle_alpha   90.00
_cell.angle_beta   90.00
_cell.angle_gamma   90.00
#
_symmetry.space_group_name_H-M   'P 1'
#
loop_
_entity.id
_entity.type
_entity.pdbx_description
1 polymer ?
#
loop_
_entity_poly.entity_id
_entity_poly.type
_entity_poly.pdbx_seq_one_letter_code
_entity_poly.pdbx_strand_id
1 'polypeptide(L)' 'KLGGIARPSHVHFLTLLPKTRSGKLLRRSIQALAEGREAGDLTTLDDPSALDQIRSAVGEARKSMK' A
#
# COMPACT_ATOMS: atom_id res chain seq x y z
N LYS A 1 -21.96 -12.10 6.51
CA LYS A 1 -21.63 -11.29 5.29
C LYS A 1 -21.35 -9.86 5.74
N LEU A 2 -20.31 -9.20 5.22
CA LEU A 2 -19.87 -7.87 5.67
C LEU A 2 -20.74 -6.69 5.14
N GLY A 3 -21.69 -6.94 4.23
CA GLY A 3 -22.62 -5.92 3.71
C GLY A 3 -22.02 -5.00 2.64
N GLY A 4 -22.84 -4.07 2.11
CA GLY A 4 -22.43 -3.13 1.05
C GLY A 4 -21.38 -2.11 1.50
N ILE A 5 -21.37 -1.74 2.79
CA ILE A 5 -20.42 -0.79 3.38
C ILE A 5 -18.97 -1.28 3.35
N ALA A 6 -18.75 -2.60 3.33
CA ALA A 6 -17.42 -3.20 3.26
C ALA A 6 -16.91 -3.39 1.82
N ARG A 7 -17.66 -2.92 0.80
CA ARG A 7 -17.22 -3.00 -0.59
C ARG A 7 -16.08 -2.00 -0.81
N PRO A 8 -14.89 -2.45 -1.25
CA PRO A 8 -13.80 -1.54 -1.54
C PRO A 8 -14.14 -0.71 -2.79
N SER A 9 -13.83 0.59 -2.75
CA SER A 9 -13.97 1.46 -3.91
C SER A 9 -12.94 1.14 -5.00
N HIS A 10 -11.75 0.68 -4.60
CA HIS A 10 -10.65 0.33 -5.50
C HIS A 10 -9.92 -0.91 -5.00
N VAL A 11 -9.40 -1.71 -5.94
CA VAL A 11 -8.56 -2.87 -5.67
C VAL A 11 -7.32 -2.79 -6.57
N HIS A 12 -6.14 -2.80 -5.94
CA HIS A 12 -4.86 -2.74 -6.65
C HIS A 12 -4.16 -4.10 -6.58
N PHE A 13 -3.72 -4.58 -7.73
CA PHE A 13 -2.93 -5.80 -7.83
C PHE A 13 -1.46 -5.44 -7.89
N LEU A 14 -0.68 -6.04 -6.99
CA LEU A 14 0.75 -5.82 -6.85
C LEU A 14 1.46 -7.17 -7.01
N THR A 15 2.67 -7.18 -7.53
CA THR A 15 3.44 -8.42 -7.65
C THR A 15 4.13 -8.80 -6.34
N LEU A 16 4.34 -7.80 -5.47
CA LEU A 16 4.90 -8.00 -4.14
C LEU A 16 4.34 -7.00 -3.12
N LEU A 17 4.42 -7.35 -1.84
CA LEU A 17 3.94 -6.53 -0.73
C LEU A 17 5.09 -6.16 0.20
N PRO A 18 5.11 -4.94 0.78
CA PRO A 18 6.16 -4.51 1.68
C PRO A 18 6.09 -5.30 2.98
N LYS A 19 7.12 -6.10 3.22
CA LYS A 19 7.27 -6.95 4.39
C LYS A 19 8.61 -6.69 5.06
N THR A 20 8.67 -6.96 6.37
CA THR A 20 9.94 -7.03 7.08
C THR A 20 10.74 -8.25 6.65
N ARG A 21 12.04 -8.30 6.96
CA ARG A 21 12.89 -9.52 6.79
C ARG A 21 12.35 -10.76 7.52
N SER A 22 11.47 -10.57 8.50
CA SER A 22 10.75 -11.64 9.22
C SER A 22 9.38 -12.00 8.60
N GLY A 23 9.03 -11.40 7.46
CA GLY A 23 7.80 -11.65 6.73
C GLY A 23 6.57 -10.88 7.22
N LYS A 24 6.68 -10.02 8.25
CA LYS A 24 5.54 -9.24 8.75
C LYS A 24 5.18 -8.16 7.74
N LEU A 25 3.90 -8.08 7.38
CA LEU A 25 3.38 -7.05 6.47
C LEU A 25 3.40 -5.67 7.13
N LEU A 26 4.00 -4.69 6.45
CA LEU A 26 4.11 -3.30 6.93
C LEU A 26 2.82 -2.50 6.64
N ARG A 27 1.69 -2.94 7.22
CA ARG A 27 0.36 -2.35 6.98
C ARG A 27 0.30 -0.84 7.24
N ARG A 28 0.99 -0.36 8.30
CA ARG A 28 1.04 1.07 8.65
C ARG A 28 1.67 1.91 7.54
N SER A 29 2.77 1.42 6.96
CA SER A 29 3.45 2.10 5.86
C SER A 29 2.61 2.10 4.59
N ILE A 30 1.94 0.98 4.28
CA ILE A 30 0.97 0.90 3.16
C ILE A 30 -0.13 1.96 3.34
N GLN A 31 -0.72 2.03 4.54
CA GLN A 31 -1.75 3.02 4.85
C GLN A 31 -1.24 4.45 4.70
N ALA A 32 -0.06 4.77 5.22
CA ALA A 32 0.52 6.10 5.09
C ALA A 32 0.71 6.50 3.62
N LEU A 33 1.23 5.60 2.78
CA LEU A 33 1.37 5.83 1.34
C LEU A 33 0.02 6.04 0.65
N ALA A 34 -0.99 5.23 1.00
CA ALA A 34 -2.35 5.38 0.48
C ALA A 34 -2.97 6.74 0.84
N GLU A 35 -2.65 7.27 2.02
CA GLU A 35 -3.08 8.58 2.50
C GLU A 35 -2.19 9.74 2.03
N GLY A 36 -1.14 9.46 1.24
CA GLY A 36 -0.20 10.48 0.76
C GLY A 36 0.73 11.04 1.83
N ARG A 37 0.92 10.32 2.94
CA ARG A 37 1.85 10.62 4.04
C ARG A 37 3.17 9.87 3.86
N GLU A 38 4.18 10.28 4.63
CA GLU A 38 5.47 9.59 4.71
C GLU A 38 5.32 8.17 5.31
N ALA A 39 6.04 7.20 4.74
CA ALA A 39 5.91 5.77 5.07
C ALA A 39 6.48 5.38 6.46
N GLY A 40 7.24 6.27 7.10
CA GLY A 40 7.88 6.07 8.39
C GLY A 40 9.18 5.27 8.32
N ASP A 41 9.55 4.61 9.42
CA ASP A 41 10.76 3.78 9.51
C ASP A 41 10.60 2.47 8.73
N LEU A 42 11.52 2.26 7.79
CA LEU A 42 11.57 1.13 6.86
C LEU A 42 12.90 0.37 6.95
N THR A 43 13.69 0.58 8.01
CA THR A 43 15.00 -0.07 8.21
C THR A 43 14.95 -1.59 8.20
N THR A 44 13.80 -2.17 8.54
CA THR A 44 13.57 -3.63 8.55
C THR A 44 12.91 -4.16 7.28
N LEU A 45 12.62 -3.30 6.30
CA LEU A 45 12.03 -3.67 5.01
C LEU A 45 12.97 -4.63 4.27
N ASP A 46 12.36 -5.65 3.66
CA ASP A 46 13.07 -6.66 2.88
C ASP A 46 13.41 -6.14 1.48
N ASP A 47 12.39 -5.65 0.75
CA ASP A 47 12.52 -5.13 -0.61
C ASP A 47 11.93 -3.71 -0.74
N PRO A 48 12.76 -2.69 -1.03
CA PRO A 48 12.32 -1.32 -1.29
C PRO A 48 11.37 -1.16 -2.48
N SER A 49 11.50 -1.99 -3.52
CA SER A 49 10.69 -1.89 -4.75
C SER A 49 9.19 -2.07 -4.50
N ALA A 50 8.84 -2.72 -3.39
CA ALA A 50 7.47 -2.88 -2.92
C ALA A 50 6.76 -1.54 -2.73
N LEU A 51 7.49 -0.54 -2.25
CA LEU A 51 6.94 0.78 -1.94
C LEU A 51 6.69 1.56 -3.22
N ASP A 52 7.55 1.41 -4.22
CA ASP A 52 7.41 2.08 -5.52
C ASP A 52 6.20 1.56 -6.28
N GLN A 53 5.93 0.26 -6.22
CA GLN A 53 4.71 -0.31 -6.79
C GLN A 53 3.46 0.26 -6.11
N ILE A 54 3.45 0.37 -4.78
CA ILE A 54 2.32 0.96 -4.05
C ILE A 54 2.13 2.42 -4.43
N ARG A 55 3.19 3.22 -4.47
CA ARG A 55 3.11 4.64 -4.85
C ARG A 55 2.54 4.80 -6.26
N SER A 56 2.96 3.95 -7.19
CA SER A 56 2.47 3.96 -8.57
C SER A 56 0.98 3.62 -8.62
N ALA A 57 0.58 2.50 -8.00
CA ALA A 57 -0.82 2.04 -8.00
C ALA A 57 -1.79 3.04 -7.33
N VAL A 58 -1.40 3.60 -6.18
CA VAL A 58 -2.20 4.62 -5.48
C VAL A 58 -2.20 5.95 -6.25
N GLY A 59 -1.05 6.33 -6.82
CA GLY A 59 -0.91 7.56 -7.60
C GLY A 59 -1.79 7.58 -8.85
N GLU A 60 -1.90 6.45 -9.56
CA GLU A 60 -2.82 6.27 -10.69
C GLU A 60 -4.28 6.41 -10.26
N ALA A 61 -4.66 5.81 -9.13
CA ALA A 61 -6.02 5.94 -8.58
C ALA A 61 -6.38 7.40 -8.31
N ARG A 62 -5.47 8.16 -7.70
CA ARG A 62 -5.67 9.58 -7.41
C ARG A 62 -5.79 10.44 -8.66
N LYS A 63 -5.08 10.11 -9.74
CA LYS A 63 -5.21 10.80 -11.03
C LYS A 63 -6.57 10.56 -11.66
N SER A 64 -7.11 9.35 -11.55
CA SER A 64 -8.43 9.02 -12.13
C SER A 64 -9.62 9.70 -11.41
N MET A 65 -9.42 10.17 -10.18
CA MET A 65 -10.43 10.88 -9.39
C MET A 65 -10.44 12.40 -9.61
N LYS A 66 -9.47 12.94 -10.36
CA LYS A 66 -9.35 14.38 -10.65
C LYS A 66 -9.84 14.65 -12.07
#